data_AF-A0A956MM06-F1
#
_entry.id   AF-A0A956MM06-F1
#
_cell.length_a   1.000
_cell.length_b   1.000
_cell.length_c   1.000
_cell.angle_alpha   90.00
_cell.angle_beta   90.00
_cell.angle_gamma   90.00
#
_symmetry.space_group_name_H-M   'P 1'
#
loop_
_entity.id
_entity.type
_entity.pdbx_description
1 polymer ?
#
loop_
_entity_poly.entity_id
_entity_poly.type
_entity_poly.pdbx_seq_one_letter_code
_entity_poly.pdbx_strand_id
1 'polypeptide(L)'
;MSDTPRGSYLWYDLMTTDPAGAKAFYTKVAGWGTEKWKGGIPDMPYDMWTTQNGPIGGVMQLPEAAAQAGAPPHWLAYIHTPDVDATVARAQELGGTLLHPPMDLPEVGRFAT
;
A
#
# COMPACT_ATOMS: atom_id res chain seq x y z
N MET A 1 -19.53 3.69 8.67
CA MET A 1 -19.07 3.77 7.28
C MET A 1 -18.25 5.05 7.19
N SER A 2 -17.00 5.00 6.72
CA SER A 2 -16.21 6.22 6.57
C SER A 2 -16.80 7.06 5.42
N ASP A 3 -17.00 8.35 5.63
CA ASP A 3 -17.45 9.32 4.61
C ASP A 3 -16.38 9.62 3.54
N THR A 4 -15.43 8.71 3.30
CA THR A 4 -14.35 8.89 2.34
C THR A 4 -14.94 9.00 0.93
N PRO A 5 -14.78 10.13 0.23
CA PRO A 5 -15.32 10.26 -1.12
C PRO A 5 -14.70 9.25 -2.08
N ARG A 6 -15.47 8.78 -3.07
CA ARG A 6 -14.93 7.98 -4.18
C ARG A 6 -13.83 8.78 -4.90
N GLY A 7 -12.73 8.13 -5.25
CA GLY A 7 -11.64 8.75 -5.99
C GLY A 7 -10.63 9.49 -5.10
N SER A 8 -10.89 9.60 -3.80
CA SER A 8 -9.91 10.14 -2.85
C SER A 8 -8.78 9.14 -2.60
N TYR A 9 -7.56 9.63 -2.50
CA TYR A 9 -6.46 8.85 -1.95
C TYR A 9 -6.68 8.58 -0.47
N LEU A 10 -6.47 7.33 -0.04
CA LEU A 10 -6.72 6.90 1.34
C LEU A 10 -5.52 6.25 2.01
N TRP A 11 -4.54 5.75 1.25
CA TRP A 11 -3.37 5.10 1.78
C TRP A 11 -2.19 5.15 0.80
N TYR A 12 -0.98 4.98 1.32
CA TYR A 12 0.26 5.00 0.54
C TYR A 12 1.26 4.00 1.10
N ASP A 13 1.84 3.17 0.24
CA ASP A 13 2.91 2.26 0.60
C ASP A 13 4.21 2.61 -0.11
N LEU A 14 5.30 2.67 0.63
CA LEU A 14 6.63 2.63 0.05
C LEU A 14 7.04 1.17 -0.17
N MET A 15 7.09 0.76 -1.44
CA MET A 15 7.69 -0.50 -1.86
C MET A 15 9.15 -0.25 -2.17
N THR A 16 10.06 -0.86 -1.40
CA THR A 16 11.51 -0.60 -1.54
C THR A 16 12.34 -1.86 -1.37
N THR A 17 13.54 -1.87 -1.95
CA THR A 17 14.51 -2.94 -1.76
C THR A 17 15.23 -2.86 -0.42
N ASP A 18 15.15 -1.72 0.29
CA ASP A 18 15.75 -1.51 1.61
C ASP A 18 14.75 -0.81 2.57
N PRO A 19 13.81 -1.58 3.17
CA PRO A 19 12.87 -1.03 4.14
C PRO A 19 13.56 -0.44 5.37
N ALA A 20 14.68 -1.00 5.82
CA ALA A 20 15.40 -0.54 7.00
C ALA A 20 16.04 0.84 6.75
N GLY A 21 16.73 1.01 5.62
CA GLY A 21 17.31 2.28 5.20
C GLY A 21 16.24 3.34 4.95
N ALA A 22 15.12 2.97 4.32
CA ALA A 22 13.98 3.88 4.15
C ALA A 22 13.45 4.39 5.50
N LYS A 23 13.28 3.50 6.49
CA LYS A 23 12.85 3.88 7.84
C LYS A 23 13.82 4.86 8.49
N ALA A 24 15.12 4.55 8.46
CA ALA A 24 16.13 5.46 9.00
C ALA A 24 16.12 6.83 8.30
N PHE A 25 15.95 6.86 6.97
CA PHE A 25 15.89 8.09 6.19
C PHE A 25 14.68 8.94 6.53
N TYR A 26 13.46 8.39 6.47
CA TYR A 26 12.23 9.16 6.72
C TYR A 26 12.07 9.56 8.18
N THR A 27 12.58 8.78 9.14
CA THR A 27 12.69 9.23 10.53
C THR A 27 13.58 10.46 10.64
N LYS A 28 14.72 10.51 9.94
CA LYS A 28 15.63 11.66 9.99
C LYS A 28 15.09 12.90 9.25
N VAL A 29 14.50 12.72 8.07
CA VAL A 29 14.10 13.82 7.19
C VAL A 29 12.71 14.35 7.52
N ALA A 30 11.76 13.47 7.85
CA ALA A 30 10.36 13.83 8.06
C ALA A 30 9.91 13.66 9.53
N GLY A 31 10.74 13.07 10.38
CA GLY A 31 10.38 12.81 11.79
C GLY A 31 9.33 11.71 11.95
N TRP A 32 9.11 10.88 10.93
CA TRP A 32 8.13 9.80 10.97
C TRP A 32 8.59 8.64 11.84
N GLY A 33 7.65 8.09 12.60
CA GLY A 33 7.80 6.85 13.34
C GLY A 33 7.39 5.65 12.49
N THR A 34 7.53 4.46 13.08
CA THR A 34 7.08 3.21 12.47
C THR A 34 6.48 2.28 13.52
N GLU A 35 5.44 1.54 13.15
CA GLU A 35 4.89 0.47 13.98
C GLU A 35 4.62 -0.79 13.16
N LYS A 36 4.71 -1.96 13.79
CA LYS A 36 4.37 -3.23 13.14
C LYS A 36 2.87 -3.33 12.95
N TRP A 37 2.41 -3.65 11.74
CA TRP A 37 1.00 -3.97 11.54
C TRP A 37 0.70 -5.37 12.08
N LYS A 38 -0.27 -5.44 12.99
CA LYS A 38 -0.62 -6.69 13.68
C LYS A 38 -1.49 -7.63 12.84
N GLY A 39 -2.16 -7.12 11.82
CA GLY A 39 -2.99 -7.90 10.89
C GLY A 39 -2.21 -8.56 9.75
N GLY A 40 -0.87 -8.53 9.82
CA GLY A 40 0.02 -8.90 8.72
C GLY A 40 -0.32 -10.21 8.01
N ILE A 41 -0.08 -10.23 6.70
CA ILE A 41 -0.19 -11.45 5.89
C ILE A 41 1.07 -12.29 6.13
N PRO A 42 0.96 -13.63 6.32
CA PRO A 42 2.11 -14.50 6.42
C PRO A 42 3.12 -14.24 5.30
N ASP A 43 4.40 -14.21 5.67
CA ASP A 43 5.54 -14.00 4.76
C ASP A 43 5.57 -12.65 4.01
N MET A 44 4.70 -11.69 4.38
CA MET A 44 4.73 -10.31 3.89
C MET A 44 4.89 -9.33 5.05
N PRO A 45 6.13 -9.14 5.56
CA PRO A 45 6.38 -8.18 6.62
C PRO A 45 6.04 -6.77 6.17
N TYR A 46 5.23 -6.10 6.98
CA TYR A 46 4.72 -4.77 6.69
C TYR A 46 4.76 -3.93 7.98
N ASP A 47 5.41 -2.78 7.89
CA ASP A 47 5.43 -1.79 8.97
C ASP A 47 4.66 -0.55 8.48
N MET A 48 3.89 0.07 9.37
CA MET A 48 3.20 1.33 9.08
C MET A 48 4.10 2.51 9.42
N TRP A 49 4.10 3.52 8.56
CA TRP A 49 4.58 4.87 8.87
C TRP A 49 3.61 5.55 9.83
N THR A 50 4.15 6.22 10.85
CA THR A 50 3.33 6.90 11.86
C THR A 50 3.77 8.35 12.09
N THR A 51 2.79 9.16 12.49
CA THR A 51 2.99 10.51 13.03
C THR A 51 2.35 10.59 14.42
N GLN A 52 2.41 11.76 15.06
CA GLN A 52 1.66 12.01 16.31
C GLN A 52 0.14 11.84 16.15
N ASN A 53 -0.37 11.96 14.92
CA ASN A 53 -1.80 11.81 14.59
C ASN A 53 -2.19 10.38 14.17
N GLY A 54 -1.24 9.43 14.27
CA GLY A 54 -1.47 8.03 13.92
C GLY A 54 -0.81 7.60 12.60
N PRO A 55 -1.22 6.42 12.08
CA PRO A 55 -0.68 5.84 10.86
C PRO A 55 -0.97 6.68 9.62
N ILE A 56 -0.01 6.77 8.70
CA ILE A 56 -0.10 7.58 7.48
C ILE A 56 0.26 6.84 6.19
N GLY A 57 0.68 5.58 6.29
CA GLY A 57 1.10 4.76 5.16
C GLY A 57 1.83 3.50 5.60
N GLY A 58 2.34 2.73 4.65
CA GLY A 58 3.12 1.54 4.86
C GLY A 58 4.52 1.59 4.27
N VAL A 59 5.37 0.69 4.75
CA VAL A 59 6.64 0.34 4.13
C VAL A 59 6.79 -1.16 4.13
N MET A 60 7.15 -1.68 2.96
CA MET A 60 7.37 -3.09 2.77
C MET A 60 8.47 -3.34 1.75
N GLN A 61 8.97 -4.58 1.78
CA GLN A 61 9.89 -5.06 0.77
C GLN A 61 9.19 -5.04 -0.60
N LEU A 62 9.84 -4.46 -1.60
CA LEU A 62 9.44 -4.62 -3.00
C LEU A 62 9.50 -6.11 -3.34
N PRO A 63 8.39 -6.74 -3.78
CA PRO A 63 8.38 -8.17 -4.09
C PRO A 63 9.46 -8.53 -5.12
N GLU A 64 10.19 -9.62 -4.87
CA GLU A 64 11.33 -10.01 -5.71
C GLU A 64 10.93 -10.20 -7.17
N ALA A 65 9.78 -10.83 -7.43
CA ALA A 65 9.26 -11.00 -8.78
C ALA A 65 9.01 -9.66 -9.50
N ALA A 66 8.52 -8.64 -8.78
CA ALA A 66 8.33 -7.30 -9.34
C ALA A 66 9.67 -6.61 -9.63
N ALA A 67 10.64 -6.72 -8.71
CA ALA A 67 11.99 -6.21 -8.91
C ALA A 67 12.69 -6.87 -10.12
N GLN A 68 12.56 -8.20 -10.27
CA GLN A 68 13.08 -8.95 -11.42
C GLN A 68 12.39 -8.56 -12.73
N ALA A 69 11.11 -8.19 -12.68
CA ALA A 69 10.38 -7.61 -13.81
C ALA A 69 10.74 -6.13 -14.09
N GLY A 70 11.67 -5.54 -13.33
CA GLY A 70 12.18 -4.19 -13.55
C GLY A 70 11.45 -3.08 -12.80
N ALA A 71 10.56 -3.41 -11.85
CA ALA A 71 9.93 -2.40 -11.01
C ALA A 71 10.98 -1.71 -10.11
N PRO A 72 11.07 -0.37 -10.11
CA PRO A 72 11.92 0.36 -9.18
C PRO A 72 11.26 0.46 -7.80
N PRO A 73 12.02 0.77 -6.73
CA PRO A 73 11.44 1.28 -5.49
C PRO A 73 10.51 2.47 -5.77
N HIS A 74 9.29 2.45 -5.23
CA HIS A 74 8.27 3.46 -5.52
C HIS A 74 7.26 3.61 -4.39
N TRP A 75 6.60 4.77 -4.36
CA TRP A 75 5.39 4.96 -3.58
C TRP A 75 4.18 4.50 -4.39
N LEU A 76 3.41 3.56 -3.85
CA LEU A 76 2.14 3.08 -4.36
C LEU A 76 1.01 3.79 -3.61
N ALA A 77 0.06 4.36 -4.34
CA ALA A 77 -1.07 5.08 -3.75
C ALA A 77 -2.38 4.32 -3.97
N TYR A 78 -3.22 4.25 -2.93
CA TYR A 78 -4.52 3.59 -2.98
C TYR A 78 -5.65 4.61 -3.05
N ILE A 79 -6.57 4.37 -3.98
CA ILE A 79 -7.72 5.24 -4.26
C ILE A 79 -9.00 4.56 -3.77
N HIS A 80 -9.86 5.32 -3.10
CA HIS A 80 -11.09 4.81 -2.52
C HIS A 80 -12.13 4.51 -3.59
N THR A 81 -12.67 3.30 -3.54
CA THR A 81 -13.82 2.86 -4.32
C THR A 81 -14.82 2.16 -3.39
N PRO A 82 -16.14 2.38 -3.58
CA PRO A 82 -17.15 1.67 -2.78
C PRO A 82 -17.20 0.17 -3.07
N ASP A 83 -16.64 -0.27 -4.21
CA ASP A 83 -16.58 -1.66 -4.63
C ASP A 83 -15.28 -1.87 -5.44
N VAL A 84 -14.41 -2.75 -4.96
CA VAL A 84 -13.11 -3.04 -5.61
C VAL A 84 -13.30 -3.90 -6.85
N ASP A 85 -14.16 -4.93 -6.78
CA ASP A 85 -14.34 -5.89 -7.86
C ASP A 85 -15.03 -5.21 -9.06
N ALA A 86 -16.05 -4.39 -8.81
CA ALA A 86 -16.70 -3.62 -9.87
C ALA A 86 -15.75 -2.59 -10.52
N THR A 87 -14.88 -1.96 -9.73
CA THR A 87 -13.89 -1.01 -10.25
C THR A 87 -12.79 -1.71 -11.06
N VAL A 88 -12.32 -2.88 -10.63
CA VAL A 88 -11.38 -3.70 -11.40
C VAL A 88 -11.97 -4.13 -12.73
N ALA A 89 -13.19 -4.67 -12.74
CA ALA A 89 -13.87 -5.06 -13.98
C ALA A 89 -13.99 -3.86 -14.95
N ARG A 90 -14.39 -2.70 -14.43
CA ARG A 90 -14.49 -1.48 -15.24
C ARG A 90 -13.14 -0.99 -15.76
N ALA A 91 -12.08 -1.08 -14.97
CA ALA A 91 -10.75 -0.70 -15.40
C ALA A 91 -10.27 -1.58 -16.55
N GLN A 92 -10.51 -2.90 -16.47
CA GLN A 92 -10.14 -3.86 -17.52
C GLN A 92 -10.93 -3.62 -18.81
N GLU A 93 -12.25 -3.35 -18.74
CA GLU A 93 -13.06 -2.97 -19.90
C GLU A 93 -12.52 -1.73 -20.64
N LEU A 94 -11.90 -0.81 -19.89
CA LEU A 94 -11.30 0.41 -20.40
C LEU A 94 -9.84 0.23 -20.85
N GLY A 95 -9.31 -0.99 -20.83
CA GLY A 95 -7.96 -1.32 -21.27
C GLY A 95 -6.89 -1.24 -20.17
N GLY A 96 -7.30 -1.13 -18.91
CA GLY A 96 -6.40 -1.23 -17.76
C GLY A 96 -5.86 -2.65 -17.56
N THR A 97 -4.68 -2.76 -16.97
CA THR A 97 -4.04 -4.04 -16.63
C THR A 97 -4.18 -4.30 -15.13
N LEU A 98 -4.67 -5.49 -14.77
CA LEU A 98 -4.69 -5.96 -13.39
C LEU A 98 -3.30 -6.56 -13.07
N LEU A 99 -2.57 -5.92 -12.17
CA LEU A 99 -1.25 -6.32 -11.70
C LEU A 99 -1.34 -7.24 -10.48
N HIS A 100 -2.24 -6.95 -9.55
CA HIS A 100 -2.51 -7.78 -8.38
C HIS A 100 -4.02 -8.01 -8.24
N PRO A 101 -4.47 -9.28 -8.18
CA PRO A 101 -5.88 -9.58 -8.07
C PRO A 101 -6.47 -9.03 -6.77
N PRO A 102 -7.80 -8.78 -6.73
CA PRO A 102 -8.48 -8.38 -5.51
C PRO A 102 -8.16 -9.29 -4.32
N MET A 103 -7.68 -8.69 -3.23
CA MET A 103 -7.30 -9.37 -2.01
C MET A 103 -7.98 -8.72 -0.80
N ASP A 104 -8.55 -9.54 0.07
CA ASP A 104 -9.08 -9.10 1.35
C ASP A 104 -7.96 -9.00 2.39
N LEU A 105 -7.95 -7.87 3.09
CA LEU A 105 -7.12 -7.60 4.25
C LEU A 105 -8.06 -7.57 5.46
N PRO A 106 -8.07 -8.65 6.29
CA PRO A 106 -8.93 -8.71 7.47
C PRO A 106 -8.81 -7.44 8.31
N GLU A 107 -9.96 -6.91 8.74
CA GLU A 107 -10.09 -5.68 9.55
C GLU A 107 -9.67 -4.36 8.86
N VAL A 108 -9.09 -4.40 7.66
CA VAL A 108 -8.65 -3.20 6.91
C VAL A 108 -9.56 -2.92 5.73
N GLY A 109 -9.82 -3.91 4.87
CA GLY A 109 -10.62 -3.74 3.67
C GLY A 109 -10.19 -4.67 2.54
N ARG A 110 -10.35 -4.22 1.31
CA ARG A 110 -10.01 -4.97 0.09
C ARG A 110 -9.26 -4.04 -0.85
N PHE A 111 -8.29 -4.58 -1.59
CA PHE A 111 -7.54 -3.82 -2.58
C PHE A 111 -7.20 -4.67 -3.81
N ALA A 112 -6.85 -4.00 -4.90
CA ALA A 112 -6.28 -4.56 -6.13
C ALA A 112 -5.34 -3.52 -6.74
N THR A 113 -4.43 -3.94 -7.63
CA THR A 113 -3.55 -3.02 -8.36
C THR A 113 -3.43 -3.41 -9.83
#